data_AF-A0AAE9ULX9-F1
#
_entry.id   AF-A0AAE9ULX9-F1
#
_cell.length_a   1.000
_cell.length_b   1.000
_cell.length_c   1.000
_cell.angle_alpha   90.00
_cell.angle_beta   90.00
_cell.angle_gamma   90.00
#
_symmetry.space_group_name_H-M   'P 1'
#
loop_
_entity.id
_entity.type
_entity.pdbx_description
1 polymer ?
#
loop_
_entity_poly.entity_id
_entity_poly.type
_entity_poly.pdbx_seq_one_letter_code
_entity_poly.pdbx_strand_id
1 'polypeptide(L)'
;MKKKLMLVVVLLTIGVATNVKADSNTAASGQNKFILDGPQQKVKEVAVSDFSVGDSEIKVWLPQAWSVKVSRKNTPIPNEEQNNVSENKEGNFSKRLPYGTQHTIKLSSPLKKGERVTFTFRDEDFWGAGYSFYLDSLSIEEDKQYDEEIKKIEDELERQDQENDALELFRQQQQEEANKTWYQRLGDNIQDQWWNFKGWLRG
;
A
#
# COMPACT_ATOMS: atom_id res chain seq x y z
N MET A 1 23.35 -18.36 -7.70
CA MET A 1 21.96 -18.73 -7.33
C MET A 1 21.71 -18.90 -5.82
N LYS A 2 22.64 -18.53 -4.92
CA LYS A 2 22.47 -18.68 -3.46
C LYS A 2 21.95 -17.42 -2.75
N LYS A 3 22.19 -16.23 -3.30
CA LYS A 3 21.85 -14.95 -2.65
C LYS A 3 20.36 -14.60 -2.68
N LYS A 4 19.63 -15.00 -3.73
CA LYS A 4 18.19 -14.73 -3.87
C LYS A 4 17.31 -15.60 -2.96
N LEU A 5 17.84 -16.71 -2.45
CA LEU A 5 17.10 -17.63 -1.58
C LEU A 5 17.24 -17.25 -0.10
N MET A 6 18.32 -16.56 0.29
CA MET A 6 18.49 -16.07 1.68
C MET A 6 17.50 -14.98 2.06
N LEU A 7 17.09 -14.13 1.11
CA LEU A 7 16.14 -13.03 1.38
C LEU A 7 14.75 -13.54 1.78
N VAL A 8 14.33 -14.71 1.25
CA VAL A 8 13.04 -15.33 1.58
C VAL A 8 13.07 -16.04 2.94
N VAL A 9 14.23 -16.51 3.40
CA VAL A 9 14.35 -17.26 4.66
C VAL A 9 14.42 -16.33 5.88
N VAL A 10 15.02 -15.14 5.75
CA VAL A 10 15.04 -14.14 6.84
C VAL A 10 13.64 -13.57 7.12
N LEU A 11 12.80 -13.43 6.08
CA LEU A 11 11.38 -13.03 6.23
C LEU A 11 10.51 -14.08 6.96
N LEU A 12 10.92 -15.34 7.00
CA LEU A 12 10.18 -16.44 7.63
C LEU A 12 10.61 -16.74 9.08
N THR A 13 11.75 -16.21 9.55
CA THR A 13 12.29 -16.52 10.90
C THR A 13 12.04 -15.43 11.95
N ILE A 14 11.41 -14.31 11.62
CA ILE A 14 10.92 -13.31 12.59
C ILE A 14 9.48 -13.66 13.04
N GLY A 15 9.13 -14.94 13.03
CA GLY A 15 7.97 -15.49 13.74
C GLY A 15 8.22 -15.54 15.25
N VAL A 16 8.59 -14.42 15.87
CA VAL A 16 8.43 -14.27 17.31
C VAL A 16 7.02 -13.77 17.50
N ALA A 17 6.17 -14.65 18.03
CA ALA A 17 4.83 -14.35 18.47
C ALA A 17 4.86 -13.15 19.44
N THR A 18 4.70 -11.94 18.92
CA THR A 18 4.14 -10.87 19.72
C THR A 18 2.70 -11.28 19.94
N ASN A 19 2.39 -11.64 21.18
CA ASN A 19 1.01 -11.63 21.65
C ASN A 19 0.50 -10.21 21.39
N VAL A 20 -0.13 -9.99 20.24
CA VAL A 20 -0.97 -8.82 20.02
C VAL A 20 -2.13 -9.03 20.97
N LYS A 21 -1.96 -8.48 22.16
CA LYS A 21 -3.07 -8.09 23.00
C LYS A 21 -3.91 -7.21 22.09
N ALA A 22 -5.06 -7.73 21.69
CA ALA A 22 -6.10 -6.95 21.03
C ALA A 22 -6.53 -5.89 22.04
N ASP A 23 -5.78 -4.80 22.12
CA ASP A 23 -6.22 -3.57 22.75
C ASP A 23 -7.35 -3.07 21.84
N SER A 24 -8.55 -3.48 22.25
CA SER A 24 -9.85 -2.99 21.83
C SER A 24 -10.02 -1.54 22.30
N ASN A 25 -9.02 -0.70 22.04
CA ASN A 25 -9.07 0.73 22.27
C ASN A 25 -9.75 1.38 21.08
N THR A 26 -11.08 1.26 21.08
CA THR A 26 -12.00 2.40 20.94
C THR A 26 -11.43 3.59 20.17
N ALA A 27 -11.47 3.53 18.84
CA ALA A 27 -11.40 4.70 17.99
C ALA A 27 -12.73 4.84 17.24
N ALA A 28 -13.49 5.84 17.66
CA ALA A 28 -14.71 6.39 17.08
C ALA A 28 -15.96 5.49 17.10
N SER A 29 -16.89 5.88 17.99
CA SER A 29 -18.34 5.70 17.86
C SER A 29 -18.90 6.41 16.61
N GLY A 30 -18.33 6.15 15.44
CA GLY A 30 -18.77 6.57 14.12
C GLY A 30 -18.72 5.33 13.23
N GLN A 31 -19.81 5.02 12.54
CA GLN A 31 -19.90 3.85 11.67
C GLN A 31 -18.69 3.79 10.71
N ASN A 32 -18.10 2.61 10.50
CA ASN A 32 -16.98 2.45 9.57
C ASN A 32 -17.44 2.81 8.14
N LYS A 33 -17.12 4.02 7.71
CA LYS A 33 -17.58 4.59 6.44
C LYS A 33 -16.72 4.11 5.29
N PHE A 34 -17.32 4.00 4.12
CA PHE A 34 -16.60 3.84 2.87
C PHE A 34 -16.13 5.20 2.36
N ILE A 35 -14.84 5.29 2.04
CA ILE A 35 -14.20 6.48 1.49
C ILE A 35 -13.51 6.14 0.17
N LEU A 36 -13.13 7.16 -0.59
CA LEU A 36 -12.49 6.99 -1.88
C LEU A 36 -11.14 6.27 -1.73
N ASP A 37 -10.98 5.20 -2.49
CA ASP A 37 -9.77 4.37 -2.54
C ASP A 37 -8.88 4.84 -3.69
N GLY A 38 -7.93 5.71 -3.37
CA GLY A 38 -6.91 6.21 -4.29
C GLY A 38 -7.37 7.28 -5.29
N PRO A 39 -6.55 7.57 -6.32
CA PRO A 39 -6.85 8.57 -7.34
C PRO A 39 -8.11 8.19 -8.15
N GLN A 40 -9.01 9.16 -8.32
CA GLN A 40 -10.28 8.95 -9.02
C GLN A 40 -10.32 9.64 -10.38
N GLN A 41 -11.06 9.04 -11.32
CA GLN A 41 -11.42 9.74 -12.55
C GLN A 41 -12.42 10.86 -12.22
N LYS A 42 -12.20 12.06 -12.79
CA LYS A 42 -13.14 13.17 -12.62
C LYS A 42 -14.41 12.91 -13.43
N VAL A 43 -15.45 12.45 -12.76
CA VAL A 43 -16.79 12.33 -13.32
C VAL A 43 -17.60 13.54 -12.82
N LYS A 44 -18.07 14.39 -13.75
CA LYS A 44 -18.81 15.61 -13.40
C LYS A 44 -20.23 15.24 -12.93
N GLU A 45 -20.75 16.00 -11.97
CA GLU A 45 -22.17 15.95 -11.55
C GLU A 45 -22.65 14.60 -10.99
N VAL A 46 -21.72 13.77 -10.51
CA VAL A 46 -22.04 12.54 -9.79
C VAL A 46 -21.74 12.73 -8.30
N ALA A 47 -22.69 12.38 -7.44
CA ALA A 47 -22.51 12.37 -6.00
C ALA A 47 -23.00 11.05 -5.41
N VAL A 48 -22.10 10.32 -4.75
CA VAL A 48 -22.45 9.13 -3.98
C VAL A 48 -22.74 9.58 -2.55
N SER A 49 -23.89 9.18 -2.00
CA SER A 49 -24.21 9.49 -0.60
C SER A 49 -23.32 8.66 0.32
N ASP A 50 -22.93 9.19 1.48
CA ASP A 50 -22.20 8.43 2.51
C ASP A 50 -22.86 7.07 2.78
N PHE A 51 -22.04 6.03 2.88
CA PHE A 51 -22.46 4.67 3.21
C PHE A 51 -21.39 3.98 4.07
N SER A 52 -21.81 3.00 4.87
CA SER A 52 -21.00 2.37 5.91
C SER A 52 -21.09 0.84 5.87
N VAL A 53 -20.17 0.19 6.58
CA VAL A 53 -20.24 -1.26 6.84
C VAL A 53 -21.57 -1.59 7.50
N GLY A 54 -22.26 -2.61 6.99
CA GLY A 54 -23.61 -3.01 7.40
C GLY A 54 -24.74 -2.47 6.53
N ASP A 55 -24.49 -1.47 5.69
CA ASP A 55 -25.54 -0.94 4.80
C ASP A 55 -25.88 -1.97 3.71
N SER A 56 -27.18 -2.09 3.41
CA SER A 56 -27.73 -3.00 2.40
C SER A 56 -28.16 -2.29 1.11
N GLU A 57 -28.09 -0.95 1.09
CA GLU A 57 -28.46 -0.13 -0.05
C GLU A 57 -27.50 1.04 -0.19
N ILE A 58 -27.21 1.45 -1.43
CA ILE A 58 -26.36 2.61 -1.71
C ILE A 58 -27.14 3.60 -2.55
N LYS A 59 -27.00 4.88 -2.23
CA LYS A 59 -27.70 5.97 -2.90
C LYS A 59 -26.74 6.83 -3.72
N VAL A 60 -27.06 6.99 -4.99
CA VAL A 60 -26.23 7.71 -5.96
C VAL A 60 -27.06 8.76 -6.69
N TRP A 61 -26.54 9.98 -6.76
CA TRP A 61 -27.09 11.06 -7.57
C TRP A 61 -26.31 11.14 -8.87
N LEU A 62 -27.04 11.10 -9.98
CA LEU A 62 -26.50 11.08 -11.33
C LEU A 62 -27.12 12.20 -12.19
N PRO A 63 -26.43 12.63 -13.24
CA PRO A 63 -27.02 13.46 -14.28
C PRO A 63 -28.20 12.78 -14.99
N GLN A 64 -28.96 13.56 -15.76
CA GLN A 64 -30.10 13.04 -16.51
C GLN A 64 -29.66 11.93 -17.48
N ALA A 65 -30.46 10.88 -17.59
CA ALA A 65 -30.24 9.78 -18.53
C ALA A 65 -28.95 8.97 -18.31
N TRP A 66 -28.28 9.16 -17.18
CA TRP A 66 -27.14 8.34 -16.78
C TRP A 66 -27.59 7.09 -16.04
N SER A 67 -26.70 6.10 -15.98
CA SER A 67 -26.89 4.89 -15.16
C SER A 67 -25.62 4.52 -14.42
N VAL A 68 -25.80 3.84 -13.28
CA VAL A 68 -24.70 3.36 -12.45
C VAL A 68 -24.83 1.86 -12.23
N LYS A 69 -23.69 1.18 -12.26
CA LYS A 69 -23.54 -0.21 -11.81
C LYS A 69 -22.63 -0.24 -10.59
N VAL A 70 -23.07 -0.91 -9.54
CA VAL A 70 -22.27 -1.17 -8.34
C VAL A 70 -21.81 -2.63 -8.37
N SER A 71 -20.52 -2.86 -8.11
CA SER A 71 -19.95 -4.21 -8.03
C SER A 71 -18.90 -4.31 -6.94
N ARG A 72 -18.80 -5.47 -6.29
CA ARG A 72 -17.73 -5.80 -5.35
C ARG A 72 -16.71 -6.74 -5.98
N LYS A 73 -15.43 -6.56 -5.62
CA LYS A 73 -14.30 -7.34 -6.17
C LYS A 73 -14.37 -8.85 -5.84
N ASN A 74 -15.19 -9.26 -4.85
CA ASN A 74 -15.28 -10.65 -4.36
C ASN A 74 -16.61 -11.36 -4.62
N THR A 75 -17.58 -10.70 -5.27
CA THR A 75 -18.79 -11.40 -5.73
C THR A 75 -18.47 -12.13 -7.03
N PRO A 76 -18.71 -13.45 -7.13
CA PRO A 76 -18.70 -14.14 -8.42
C PRO A 76 -19.60 -13.34 -9.34
N ILE A 77 -19.07 -12.89 -10.48
CA ILE A 77 -19.89 -12.36 -11.56
C ILE A 77 -20.80 -13.54 -11.93
N PRO A 78 -22.14 -13.47 -11.73
CA PRO A 78 -22.99 -14.52 -12.22
C PRO A 78 -22.77 -14.55 -13.73
N ASN A 79 -22.33 -15.70 -14.25
CA ASN A 79 -22.39 -16.00 -15.68
C ASN A 79 -23.86 -16.16 -16.04
N GLU A 80 -24.60 -15.07 -16.04
CA GLU A 80 -25.97 -15.04 -16.53
C GLU A 80 -26.11 -13.86 -17.48
N GLU A 81 -26.80 -14.18 -18.56
CA GLU A 81 -27.06 -13.40 -19.75
C GLU A 81 -27.29 -11.92 -19.47
N GLN A 82 -26.89 -11.08 -20.43
CA GLN A 82 -27.24 -9.66 -20.52
C GLN A 82 -28.77 -9.48 -20.61
N ASN A 83 -29.47 -9.76 -19.52
CA ASN A 83 -30.84 -9.37 -19.34
C ASN A 83 -30.81 -7.88 -19.04
N ASN A 84 -31.13 -7.10 -20.07
CA ASN A 84 -31.36 -5.65 -20.05
C ASN A 84 -32.55 -5.25 -19.15
N VAL A 85 -32.77 -5.98 -18.05
CA VAL A 85 -33.77 -5.62 -17.05
C VAL A 85 -33.04 -4.74 -16.06
N SER A 86 -33.29 -3.44 -16.22
CA SER A 86 -32.76 -2.36 -15.41
C SER A 86 -33.34 -2.40 -13.99
N GLU A 87 -33.08 -3.43 -13.23
CA GLU A 87 -33.37 -3.40 -11.80
C GLU A 87 -32.23 -2.72 -11.08
N ASN A 88 -32.55 -1.81 -10.15
CA ASN A 88 -31.56 -1.14 -9.32
C ASN A 88 -31.00 -2.11 -8.27
N LYS A 89 -30.28 -3.12 -8.76
CA LYS A 89 -29.64 -4.20 -8.01
C LYS A 89 -28.15 -4.19 -8.30
N GLU A 90 -27.37 -4.61 -7.32
CA GLU A 90 -25.94 -4.85 -7.45
C GLU A 90 -25.64 -5.76 -8.67
N GLY A 91 -24.55 -5.45 -9.38
CA GLY A 91 -24.13 -6.17 -10.59
C GLY A 91 -24.79 -5.68 -11.88
N ASN A 92 -25.92 -4.96 -11.82
CA ASN A 92 -26.64 -4.44 -12.97
C ASN A 92 -26.56 -2.91 -13.07
N PHE A 93 -26.74 -2.38 -14.28
CA PHE A 93 -26.93 -0.94 -14.44
C PHE A 93 -28.33 -0.54 -13.99
N SER A 94 -28.39 0.52 -13.18
CA SER A 94 -29.65 1.11 -12.74
C SER A 94 -30.53 1.55 -13.92
N LYS A 95 -31.84 1.71 -13.67
CA LYS A 95 -32.71 2.47 -14.58
C LYS A 95 -32.13 3.85 -14.80
N ARG A 96 -32.24 4.37 -16.01
CA ARG A 96 -32.04 5.80 -16.28
C ARG A 96 -33.23 6.54 -15.68
N LEU A 97 -32.95 7.54 -14.85
CA LEU A 97 -33.97 8.33 -14.19
C LEU A 97 -33.93 9.79 -14.70
N PRO A 98 -35.01 10.56 -14.52
CA PRO A 98 -35.00 12.00 -14.77
C PRO A 98 -33.94 12.73 -13.94
N TYR A 99 -33.53 13.92 -14.39
CA TYR A 99 -32.57 14.75 -13.67
C TYR A 99 -32.97 14.97 -12.21
N GLY A 100 -32.00 14.94 -11.30
CA GLY A 100 -32.25 15.17 -9.87
C GLY A 100 -33.00 14.03 -9.18
N THR A 101 -33.04 12.83 -9.77
CA THR A 101 -33.59 11.64 -9.10
C THR A 101 -32.47 10.83 -8.47
N GLN A 102 -32.69 10.35 -7.25
CA GLN A 102 -31.74 9.49 -6.55
C GLN A 102 -31.86 8.04 -7.02
N HIS A 103 -30.74 7.45 -7.43
CA HIS A 103 -30.62 6.03 -7.72
C HIS A 103 -30.34 5.27 -6.42
N THR A 104 -31.30 4.47 -5.96
CA THR A 104 -31.11 3.58 -4.81
C THR A 104 -30.79 2.18 -5.31
N ILE A 105 -29.55 1.73 -5.12
CA ILE A 105 -29.06 0.42 -5.54
C ILE A 105 -29.15 -0.54 -4.36
N LYS A 106 -29.93 -1.60 -4.52
CA LYS A 106 -30.04 -2.67 -3.52
C LYS A 106 -28.88 -3.63 -3.65
N LEU A 107 -28.22 -3.90 -2.53
CA LEU A 107 -27.11 -4.83 -2.47
C LEU A 107 -27.60 -6.25 -2.25
N SER A 108 -26.82 -7.22 -2.74
CA SER A 108 -27.09 -8.65 -2.54
C SER A 108 -26.93 -9.07 -1.08
N SER A 109 -26.06 -8.40 -0.34
CA SER A 109 -25.82 -8.58 1.08
C SER A 109 -25.32 -7.28 1.72
N PRO A 110 -25.41 -7.13 3.06
CA PRO A 110 -24.81 -5.98 3.75
C PRO A 110 -23.32 -5.82 3.44
N LEU A 111 -22.83 -4.58 3.41
CA LEU A 111 -21.41 -4.28 3.22
C LEU A 111 -20.56 -4.79 4.37
N LYS A 112 -19.39 -5.37 4.06
CA LYS A 112 -18.44 -5.87 5.05
C LYS A 112 -17.15 -5.05 5.04
N LYS A 113 -16.45 -5.08 6.18
CA LYS A 113 -15.10 -4.53 6.30
C LYS A 113 -14.15 -5.25 5.33
N GLY A 114 -13.25 -4.51 4.69
CA GLY A 114 -12.27 -4.98 3.71
C GLY A 114 -12.83 -5.17 2.30
N GLU A 115 -14.11 -4.89 2.05
CA GLU A 115 -14.69 -5.01 0.71
C GLU A 115 -14.37 -3.77 -0.13
N ARG A 116 -13.87 -3.98 -1.36
CA ARG A 116 -13.77 -2.88 -2.33
C ARG A 116 -15.07 -2.76 -3.13
N VAL A 117 -15.70 -1.60 -3.06
CA VAL A 117 -16.90 -1.25 -3.84
C VAL A 117 -16.49 -0.44 -5.06
N THR A 118 -16.94 -0.85 -6.23
CA THR A 118 -16.67 -0.17 -7.51
C THR A 118 -17.96 0.32 -8.11
N PHE A 119 -17.99 1.59 -8.50
CA PHE A 119 -19.07 2.19 -9.27
C PHE A 119 -18.60 2.39 -10.70
N THR A 120 -19.40 1.91 -11.64
CA THR A 120 -19.23 2.14 -13.07
C THR A 120 -20.36 3.02 -13.57
N PHE A 121 -20.02 4.16 -14.15
CA PHE A 121 -20.99 5.12 -14.67
C PHE A 121 -21.10 5.02 -16.19
N ARG A 122 -22.32 5.09 -16.70
CA ARG A 122 -22.63 5.24 -18.12
C ARG A 122 -23.39 6.53 -18.36
N ASP A 123 -23.00 7.21 -19.44
CA ASP A 123 -23.70 8.39 -19.93
C ASP A 123 -24.96 8.03 -20.73
N GLU A 124 -25.58 9.06 -21.33
CA GLU A 124 -26.76 8.93 -22.17
C GLU A 124 -26.52 8.11 -23.45
N ASP A 125 -25.29 8.11 -23.96
CA ASP A 125 -24.89 7.42 -25.19
C ASP A 125 -24.46 5.96 -24.94
N PHE A 126 -24.64 5.47 -23.71
CA PHE A 126 -24.24 4.12 -23.26
C PHE A 126 -22.74 3.87 -23.26
N TRP A 127 -21.92 4.91 -23.41
CA TRP A 127 -20.47 4.82 -23.26
C TRP A 127 -20.08 4.87 -21.79
N GLY A 128 -18.88 4.38 -21.50
CA GLY A 128 -18.33 4.43 -20.14
C GLY A 128 -17.93 5.87 -19.78
N ALA A 129 -18.68 6.49 -18.87
CA ALA A 129 -18.41 7.85 -18.41
C ALA A 129 -17.29 7.90 -17.35
N GLY A 130 -17.07 6.80 -16.63
CA GLY A 130 -15.96 6.64 -15.70
C GLY A 130 -16.22 5.63 -14.59
N TYR A 131 -15.26 5.56 -13.67
CA TYR A 131 -15.28 4.65 -12.52
C TYR A 131 -14.97 5.41 -11.23
N SER A 132 -15.50 4.91 -10.11
CA SER A 132 -15.02 5.30 -8.79
C SER A 132 -14.87 4.09 -7.88
N PHE A 133 -13.85 4.14 -7.02
CA PHE A 133 -13.48 3.05 -6.12
C PHE A 133 -13.59 3.50 -4.68
N TYR A 134 -14.20 2.66 -3.85
CA TYR A 134 -14.38 2.90 -2.42
C TYR A 134 -13.89 1.70 -1.63
N LEU A 135 -13.28 1.99 -0.48
CA LEU A 135 -12.87 1.02 0.53
C LEU A 135 -13.20 1.60 1.90
N ASP A 136 -13.40 0.74 2.90
CA ASP A 136 -13.74 1.21 4.23
C ASP A 136 -12.55 1.90 4.90
N SER A 137 -12.86 2.94 5.67
CA SER A 137 -11.88 3.82 6.30
C SER A 137 -10.93 3.08 7.25
N LEU A 138 -11.42 2.08 7.97
CA LEU A 138 -10.59 1.31 8.90
C LEU A 138 -9.58 0.43 8.16
N SER A 139 -9.99 -0.26 7.09
CA SER A 139 -9.04 -1.04 6.29
C SER A 139 -7.99 -0.18 5.61
N ILE A 140 -8.34 1.02 5.12
CA ILE A 140 -7.34 1.97 4.57
C ILE A 140 -6.33 2.39 5.64
N GLU A 141 -6.79 2.63 6.87
CA GLU A 141 -5.90 3.04 7.96
C GLU A 141 -4.99 1.90 8.41
N GLU A 142 -5.52 0.68 8.49
CA GLU A 142 -4.74 -0.53 8.78
C GLU A 142 -3.64 -0.75 7.74
N ASP A 143 -3.96 -0.65 6.44
CA ASP A 143 -2.98 -0.80 5.37
C ASP A 143 -1.84 0.24 5.48
N LYS A 144 -2.16 1.50 5.80
CA LYS A 144 -1.13 2.53 6.02
C LYS A 144 -0.24 2.23 7.21
N GLN A 145 -0.81 1.74 8.32
CA GLN A 145 -0.02 1.38 9.50
C GLN A 145 0.95 0.24 9.19
N TYR A 146 0.50 -0.78 8.44
CA TYR A 146 1.39 -1.86 7.99
C TYR A 146 2.49 -1.34 7.06
N ASP A 147 2.18 -0.47 6.11
CA ASP A 147 3.18 0.12 5.21
C ASP A 147 4.23 0.94 5.97
N GLU A 148 3.82 1.71 6.99
CA GLU A 148 4.74 2.44 7.85
C GLU A 148 5.62 1.52 8.71
N GLU A 149 5.08 0.41 9.21
CA GLU A 149 5.84 -0.57 9.97
C GLU A 149 6.85 -1.32 9.09
N ILE A 150 6.45 -1.74 7.89
CA ILE A 150 7.33 -2.35 6.89
C ILE A 150 8.48 -1.40 6.57
N LYS A 151 8.19 -0.13 6.32
CA LYS A 151 9.23 0.87 6.02
C LYS A 151 10.23 1.03 7.17
N LYS A 152 9.77 1.04 8.43
CA LYS A 152 10.68 1.09 9.59
C LYS A 152 11.59 -0.13 9.67
N ILE A 153 11.05 -1.31 9.35
CA ILE A 153 11.83 -2.56 9.33
C ILE A 153 12.87 -2.51 8.20
N GLU A 154 12.49 -2.03 7.01
CA GLU A 154 13.41 -1.86 5.87
C GLU A 154 14.55 -0.87 6.19
N ASP A 155 14.21 0.30 6.75
CA ASP A 155 15.19 1.32 7.14
C ASP A 155 16.17 0.80 8.21
N GLU A 156 15.67 0.04 9.20
CA GLU A 156 16.51 -0.58 10.23
C GLU A 156 17.42 -1.67 9.66
N LEU A 157 16.90 -2.50 8.75
CA LEU A 157 17.67 -3.54 8.09
C LEU A 157 18.80 -2.95 7.23
N GLU A 158 18.51 -1.88 6.47
CA GLU A 158 19.53 -1.19 5.67
C GLU A 158 20.63 -0.58 6.55
N ARG A 159 20.26 0.01 7.69
CA ARG A 159 21.25 0.51 8.66
C ARG A 159 22.12 -0.61 9.22
N GLN A 160 21.52 -1.74 9.58
CA GLN A 160 22.25 -2.89 10.11
C GLN A 160 23.23 -3.46 9.07
N ASP A 161 22.83 -3.54 7.80
CA ASP A 161 23.70 -3.98 6.71
C ASP A 161 24.88 -3.02 6.51
N GLN A 162 24.65 -1.70 6.56
CA GLN A 162 25.72 -0.70 6.49
C GLN A 162 26.71 -0.82 7.67
N GLU A 163 26.21 -1.03 8.89
CA GLU A 163 27.06 -1.23 10.06
C GLU A 163 27.89 -2.51 9.95
N ASN A 164 27.29 -3.60 9.46
CA ASN A 164 27.99 -4.86 9.21
C ASN A 164 29.08 -4.70 8.15
N ASP A 165 28.80 -4.03 7.04
CA ASP A 165 29.77 -3.77 5.97
C ASP A 165 30.96 -2.93 6.49
N ALA A 166 30.69 -1.87 7.27
CA ALA A 166 31.73 -1.07 7.90
C ALA A 166 32.59 -1.89 8.87
N LEU A 167 31.97 -2.80 9.62
CA LEU A 167 32.65 -3.66 10.58
C LEU A 167 33.49 -4.75 9.90
N GLU A 168 33.03 -5.30 8.77
CA GLU A 168 33.81 -6.18 7.93
C GLU A 168 35.05 -5.48 7.35
N LEU A 169 34.88 -4.27 6.80
CA LEU A 169 35.99 -3.45 6.31
C LEU A 169 37.00 -3.14 7.42
N PHE A 170 36.54 -2.80 8.62
CA PHE A 170 37.41 -2.56 9.77
C PHE A 170 38.20 -3.81 10.18
N ARG A 171 37.54 -4.97 10.24
CA ARG A 171 38.21 -6.25 10.52
C ARG A 171 39.22 -6.61 9.44
N GLN A 172 38.89 -6.38 8.17
CA GLN A 172 39.80 -6.61 7.06
C GLN A 172 41.05 -5.74 7.17
N GLN A 173 40.89 -4.45 7.48
CA GLN A 173 42.03 -3.55 7.72
C GLN A 173 42.92 -4.04 8.87
N GLN A 174 42.34 -4.45 10.00
CA GLN A 174 43.10 -5.01 11.13
C GLN A 174 43.86 -6.28 10.75
N GLN A 175 43.24 -7.15 9.95
CA GLN A 175 43.92 -8.35 9.44
C GLN A 175 45.03 -8.00 8.47
N GLU A 176 44.82 -7.08 7.53
CA GLU A 176 45.84 -6.61 6.60
C GLU A 176 47.01 -5.98 7.36
N GLU A 177 46.75 -5.12 8.34
CA GLU A 177 47.78 -4.54 9.21
C GLU A 177 48.53 -5.61 10.02
N ALA A 178 47.83 -6.58 10.61
CA ALA A 178 48.43 -7.67 11.37
C ALA A 178 49.29 -8.59 10.48
N ASN A 179 48.90 -8.77 9.22
CA ASN A 179 49.58 -9.64 8.24
C ASN A 179 50.68 -8.90 7.45
N LYS A 180 50.86 -7.58 7.66
CA LYS A 180 52.03 -6.85 7.13
C LYS A 180 53.32 -7.47 7.67
N THR A 181 54.23 -7.81 6.76
CA THR A 181 55.54 -8.35 7.12
C THR A 181 56.40 -7.27 7.79
N TRP A 182 57.31 -7.67 8.68
CA TRP A 182 58.14 -6.75 9.47
C TRP A 182 58.98 -5.78 8.63
N TYR A 183 59.37 -6.17 7.41
CA TYR A 183 60.05 -5.30 6.45
C TYR A 183 59.15 -4.22 5.83
N GLN A 184 57.86 -4.48 5.58
CA GLN A 184 56.91 -3.48 5.06
C GLN A 184 56.61 -2.41 6.12
N ARG A 185 56.47 -2.82 7.39
CA ARG A 185 56.30 -1.88 8.51
C ARG A 185 57.54 -1.00 8.75
N LEU A 186 58.75 -1.53 8.48
CA LEU A 186 60.00 -0.76 8.55
C LEU A 186 60.15 0.22 7.38
N GLY A 187 59.80 -0.18 6.15
CA GLY A 187 59.89 0.67 4.96
C GLY A 187 59.00 1.91 5.05
N ASP A 188 57.75 1.76 5.48
CA ASP A 188 56.79 2.87 5.63
C ASP A 188 57.26 3.86 6.71
N ASN A 189 57.76 3.36 7.85
CA ASN A 189 58.26 4.19 8.95
C ASN A 189 59.54 4.96 8.56
N ILE A 190 60.41 4.34 7.74
CA ILE A 190 61.61 4.99 7.19
C ILE A 190 61.22 6.06 6.16
N GLN A 191 60.24 5.81 5.29
CA GLN A 191 59.78 6.80 4.31
C GLN A 191 59.14 8.02 4.97
N ASP A 192 58.28 7.84 5.98
CA ASP A 192 57.65 8.95 6.70
C ASP A 192 58.66 9.76 7.52
N GLN A 193 59.64 9.10 8.16
CA GLN A 193 60.75 9.80 8.81
C GLN A 193 61.62 10.56 7.81
N TRP A 194 61.83 10.00 6.61
CA TRP A 194 62.60 10.65 5.56
C TRP A 194 61.87 11.84 4.92
N TRP A 195 60.53 11.77 4.79
CA TRP A 195 59.69 12.89 4.38
C TRP A 195 59.68 14.03 5.40
N ASN A 196 59.54 13.72 6.69
CA ASN A 196 59.66 14.73 7.76
C ASN A 196 61.06 15.36 7.81
N PHE A 197 62.10 14.56 7.61
CA PHE A 197 63.48 15.05 7.55
C PHE A 197 63.76 15.93 6.32
N LYS A 198 63.25 15.56 5.14
CA LYS A 198 63.31 16.42 3.95
C LYS A 198 62.47 17.69 4.08
N GLY A 199 61.33 17.63 4.78
CA GLY A 199 60.51 18.80 5.09
C GLY A 199 61.23 19.78 6.02
N TRP A 200 61.91 19.26 7.06
CA TRP A 200 62.72 20.05 7.99
C TRP A 200 63.95 20.69 7.33
N LEU A 201 64.57 20.04 6.33
CA LEU A 201 65.71 20.59 5.58
C LEU A 201 65.33 21.62 4.50
N ARG A 202 64.03 21.79 4.21
CA ARG A 202 63.53 22.67 3.14
C ARG A 202 62.74 23.88 3.66
N GLY A 203 62.58 24.00 4.98
CA GLY A 203 62.15 25.21 5.68
C GLY A 203 63.34 25.84 6.40
#